data_AF-A0A427CD00-F1
#
_entry.id   AF-A0A427CD00-F1
#
_cell.length_a   1.000
_cell.length_b   1.000
_cell.length_c   1.000
_cell.angle_alpha   90.00
_cell.angle_beta   90.00
_cell.angle_gamma   90.00
#
_symmetry.space_group_name_H-M   'P 1'
#
loop_
_entity.id
_entity.type
_entity.pdbx_description
1 polymer ?
#
loop_
_entity_poly.entity_id
_entity_poly.type
_entity_poly.pdbx_seq_one_letter_code
_entity_poly.pdbx_strand_id
1 'polypeptide(L)'
;MMDISGISNVLKVLRPQADLEKAAEQMQKHPEAAASAIGQLLTCINNAGHAHGIGFTGQNALTAGARLQQFAAQASTPSRSELVELLQYMRPLGDSFRRQLEAPTDDRKRIELLQNMVRMTEQLQRFDGPEKPSDP
;
A
#
# COMPACT_ATOMS: atom_id res chain seq x y z
N MET A 1 -15.94 -33.48 21.14
CA MET A 1 -16.30 -32.56 20.04
C MET A 1 -15.19 -31.52 19.99
N MET A 2 -14.24 -31.64 19.07
CA MET A 2 -13.07 -30.74 19.01
C MET A 2 -13.50 -29.37 18.48
N ASP A 3 -13.10 -28.33 19.20
CA ASP A 3 -13.45 -26.93 18.97
C ASP A 3 -12.85 -26.41 17.65
N ILE A 4 -13.69 -26.31 16.61
CA ILE A 4 -13.32 -25.78 15.28
C ILE A 4 -13.10 -24.25 15.33
N SER A 5 -13.39 -23.61 16.46
CA SER A 5 -13.32 -22.15 16.67
C SER A 5 -11.89 -21.59 16.67
N GLY A 6 -10.88 -22.40 17.03
CA GLY A 6 -9.47 -21.96 17.07
C GLY A 6 -8.81 -21.82 15.68
N ILE A 7 -9.21 -22.66 14.73
CA ILE A 7 -8.65 -22.66 13.37
C ILE A 7 -9.01 -21.38 12.63
N SER A 8 -10.21 -20.83 12.89
CA SER A 8 -10.71 -19.64 12.20
C SER A 8 -9.92 -18.37 12.53
N ASN A 9 -9.46 -18.20 13.79
CA ASN A 9 -8.65 -17.05 14.17
C ASN A 9 -7.19 -17.18 13.70
N VAL A 10 -6.62 -18.39 13.75
CA VAL A 10 -5.26 -18.64 13.23
C VAL A 10 -5.20 -18.42 11.72
N LEU A 11 -6.19 -18.90 10.96
CA LEU A 11 -6.28 -18.65 9.52
C LEU A 11 -6.46 -17.16 9.19
N LYS A 12 -7.16 -16.38 10.02
CA LYS A 12 -7.32 -14.93 9.82
C LYS A 12 -6.04 -14.13 10.05
N VAL A 13 -5.12 -14.62 10.88
CA VAL A 13 -3.81 -13.98 11.14
C VAL A 13 -2.77 -14.44 10.13
N LEU A 14 -2.81 -15.70 9.69
CA LEU A 14 -1.88 -16.25 8.70
C LEU A 14 -2.16 -15.80 7.26
N ARG A 15 -3.43 -15.64 6.86
CA ARG A 15 -3.79 -15.21 5.50
C ARG A 15 -3.21 -13.83 5.11
N PRO A 16 -3.32 -12.77 5.94
CA PRO A 16 -2.70 -11.49 5.65
C PRO A 16 -1.20 -11.61 5.41
N GLN A 17 -0.49 -12.43 6.19
CA GLN A 17 0.95 -12.59 6.03
C GLN A 17 1.29 -13.33 4.72
N ALA A 18 0.56 -14.40 4.41
CA ALA A 18 0.75 -15.16 3.16
C ALA A 18 0.46 -14.30 1.91
N ASP A 19 -0.55 -13.44 1.96
CA ASP A 19 -0.87 -12.50 0.88
C ASP A 19 0.27 -11.49 0.66
N LEU A 20 0.85 -10.96 1.75
CA LEU A 20 2.00 -10.06 1.68
C LEU A 20 3.25 -10.76 1.15
N GLU A 21 3.49 -12.01 1.55
CA GLU A 21 4.61 -12.80 1.05
C GLU A 21 4.49 -13.09 -0.44
N LYS A 22 3.28 -13.35 -0.93
CA LYS A 22 3.00 -13.52 -2.36
C LYS A 22 3.21 -12.22 -3.13
N ALA A 23 2.69 -11.10 -2.61
CA ALA A 23 2.87 -9.79 -3.23
C ALA A 23 4.36 -9.40 -3.29
N ALA A 24 5.11 -9.63 -2.21
CA ALA A 24 6.56 -9.42 -2.18
C ALA A 24 7.29 -10.29 -3.21
N GLU A 25 6.89 -11.56 -3.37
CA GLU A 25 7.46 -12.43 -4.40
C GLU A 25 7.20 -11.90 -5.82
N GLN A 26 6.00 -11.38 -6.08
CA GLN A 26 5.69 -10.76 -7.37
C GLN A 26 6.45 -9.46 -7.60
N MET A 27 6.62 -8.64 -6.56
CA MET A 27 7.46 -7.44 -6.63
C MET A 27 8.92 -7.78 -6.94
N GLN A 28 9.45 -8.89 -6.40
CA GLN A 28 10.80 -9.35 -6.76
C GLN A 28 10.91 -9.82 -8.21
N LYS A 29 9.87 -10.48 -8.74
CA LYS A 29 9.83 -10.91 -10.15
C LYS A 29 9.65 -9.75 -11.11
N HIS A 30 9.02 -8.66 -10.65
CA HIS A 30 8.69 -7.48 -11.45
C HIS A 30 9.10 -6.17 -10.74
N PRO A 31 10.40 -5.95 -10.51
CA PRO A 31 10.90 -4.84 -9.71
C PRO A 31 10.56 -3.47 -10.30
N GLU A 32 10.59 -3.34 -11.63
CA GLU A 32 10.25 -2.09 -12.35
C GLU A 32 8.77 -1.72 -12.18
N ALA A 33 7.87 -2.71 -12.29
CA ALA A 33 6.44 -2.50 -12.10
C ALA A 33 6.11 -2.16 -10.64
N ALA A 34 6.77 -2.83 -9.69
CA ALA A 34 6.63 -2.53 -8.27
C ALA A 34 7.14 -1.10 -7.93
N ALA A 35 8.32 -0.73 -8.43
CA ALA A 35 8.88 0.60 -8.27
C ALA A 35 8.00 1.68 -8.90
N SER A 36 7.44 1.42 -10.08
CA SER A 36 6.48 2.30 -10.75
C SER A 36 5.21 2.49 -9.90
N ALA A 37 4.60 1.41 -9.41
CA ALA A 37 3.41 1.49 -8.58
C ALA A 37 3.64 2.28 -7.27
N ILE A 38 4.77 2.04 -6.60
CA ILE A 38 5.17 2.79 -5.40
C ILE A 38 5.45 4.26 -5.74
N GLY A 39 6.16 4.51 -6.84
CA GLY A 39 6.47 5.86 -7.32
C GLY A 39 5.21 6.66 -7.67
N GLN A 40 4.21 6.02 -8.27
CA GLN A 40 2.90 6.61 -8.53
C GLN A 40 2.19 6.99 -7.24
N LEU A 41 2.20 6.12 -6.22
CA LEU A 41 1.60 6.42 -4.92
C LEU A 41 2.30 7.63 -4.28
N LEU A 42 3.63 7.64 -4.24
CA LEU A 42 4.42 8.76 -3.71
C LEU A 42 4.16 10.07 -4.46
N THR A 43 4.10 10.02 -5.79
CA THR A 43 3.80 11.18 -6.63
C THR A 43 2.39 11.69 -6.36
N CYS A 44 1.41 10.78 -6.24
CA CYS A 44 0.04 11.14 -5.92
C CYS A 44 -0.03 11.84 -4.56
N ILE A 45 0.63 11.32 -3.53
CA ILE A 45 0.65 11.92 -2.18
C ILE A 45 1.34 13.28 -2.19
N ASN A 46 2.59 13.35 -2.67
CA ASN A 46 3.44 14.53 -2.51
C ASN A 46 3.04 15.69 -3.43
N ASN A 47 2.48 15.42 -4.60
CA ASN A 47 2.13 16.46 -5.58
C ASN A 47 0.63 16.75 -5.59
N ALA A 48 -0.18 15.75 -5.93
CA ALA A 48 -1.62 15.94 -6.09
C ALA A 48 -2.34 16.06 -4.74
N GLY A 49 -1.99 15.20 -3.78
CA GLY A 49 -2.57 15.19 -2.45
C GLY A 49 -2.26 16.44 -1.64
N HIS A 50 -0.99 16.85 -1.64
CA HIS A 50 -0.52 17.99 -0.84
C HIS A 50 -1.27 19.29 -1.16
N ALA A 51 -1.55 19.55 -2.44
CA ALA A 51 -2.33 20.72 -2.87
C ALA A 51 -3.75 20.77 -2.29
N HIS A 52 -4.30 19.61 -1.93
CA HIS A 52 -5.63 19.44 -1.33
C HIS A 52 -5.57 19.12 0.17
N GLY A 53 -4.42 19.37 0.83
CA GLY A 53 -4.20 19.11 2.25
C GLY A 53 -4.22 17.62 2.63
N ILE A 54 -3.96 16.73 1.66
CA ILE A 54 -3.81 15.29 1.89
C ILE A 54 -2.33 14.99 2.09
N GLY A 55 -2.01 14.19 3.09
CA GLY A 55 -0.64 13.79 3.36
C GLY A 55 -0.55 12.64 4.36
N PHE A 56 0.67 12.40 4.83
CA PHE A 56 0.95 11.41 5.87
C PHE A 56 0.48 11.93 7.23
N THR A 57 -0.68 11.45 7.71
CA THR A 57 -1.22 11.88 9.01
C THR A 57 -1.01 10.80 10.07
N GLY A 58 -0.35 11.18 11.17
CA GLY A 58 -0.02 10.26 12.27
C GLY A 58 1.31 9.53 12.08
N GLN A 59 1.88 9.07 13.18
CA GLN A 59 3.25 8.52 13.23
C GLN A 59 3.46 7.32 12.31
N ASN A 60 2.46 6.44 12.19
CA ASN A 60 2.55 5.25 11.35
C ASN A 60 2.58 5.60 9.86
N ALA A 61 1.76 6.57 9.43
CA ALA A 61 1.74 7.02 8.04
C ALA A 61 3.03 7.79 7.68
N LEU A 62 3.56 8.60 8.59
CA LEU A 62 4.85 9.29 8.41
C LEU A 62 5.99 8.28 8.25
N THR A 63 6.01 7.25 9.09
CA THR A 63 7.00 6.18 9.01
C THR A 63 6.86 5.40 7.70
N ALA A 64 5.64 5.08 7.28
CA ALA A 64 5.36 4.45 5.99
C ALA A 64 5.87 5.30 4.82
N GLY A 65 5.62 6.60 4.84
CA GLY A 65 6.11 7.55 3.84
C GLY A 65 7.63 7.57 3.75
N ALA A 66 8.33 7.65 4.88
CA ALA A 66 9.79 7.62 4.92
C ALA A 66 10.36 6.31 4.37
N ARG A 67 9.75 5.16 4.70
CA ARG A 67 10.16 3.85 4.17
C ARG A 67 9.93 3.72 2.67
N LEU A 68 8.80 4.20 2.16
CA LEU A 68 8.53 4.24 0.73
C LEU A 68 9.53 5.12 -0.03
N GLN A 69 9.87 6.28 0.53
CA GLN A 69 10.88 7.18 -0.07
C GLN A 69 12.27 6.54 -0.08
N GLN A 70 12.67 5.90 1.02
CA GLN A 70 13.92 5.13 1.09
C GLN A 70 13.95 4.05 0.03
N PHE A 71 12.86 3.29 -0.11
CA PHE A 71 12.73 2.25 -1.11
C PHE A 71 12.85 2.79 -2.55
N ALA A 72 12.15 3.88 -2.86
CA ALA A 72 12.20 4.50 -4.19
C ALA A 72 13.59 5.09 -4.52
N ALA A 73 14.40 5.43 -3.49
CA ALA A 73 15.76 5.93 -3.64
C ALA A 73 16.83 4.83 -3.68
N GLN A 74 16.50 3.59 -3.33
CA GLN A 74 17.47 2.48 -3.34
C GLN A 74 17.78 2.06 -4.79
N ALA A 75 19.07 1.91 -5.09
CA ALA A 75 19.55 1.43 -6.39
C ALA A 75 19.63 -0.11 -6.48
N SER A 76 19.51 -0.81 -5.36
CA SER A 76 19.62 -2.26 -5.26
C SER A 76 18.25 -2.95 -5.22
N THR A 77 18.16 -4.14 -5.80
CA THR A 77 16.95 -4.96 -5.71
C THR A 77 16.71 -5.40 -4.27
N PRO A 78 15.57 -5.04 -3.67
CA PRO A 78 15.23 -5.38 -2.28
C PRO A 78 15.01 -6.88 -2.09
N SER A 79 15.37 -7.39 -0.91
CA SER A 79 15.06 -8.76 -0.51
C SER A 79 13.55 -8.95 -0.29
N ARG A 80 13.10 -10.21 -0.28
CA ARG A 80 11.68 -10.54 -0.07
C ARG A 80 11.20 -10.07 1.29
N SER A 81 12.04 -10.22 2.32
CA SER A 81 11.74 -9.75 3.68
C SER A 81 11.58 -8.23 3.73
N GLU A 82 12.45 -7.47 3.07
CA GLU A 82 12.34 -6.01 3.00
C GLU A 82 11.05 -5.57 2.27
N LEU A 83 10.65 -6.30 1.23
CA LEU A 83 9.39 -6.05 0.52
C LEU A 83 8.18 -6.39 1.40
N VAL A 84 8.19 -7.49 2.15
CA VAL A 84 7.11 -7.82 3.09
C VAL A 84 6.99 -6.73 4.16
N GLU A 85 8.11 -6.30 4.74
CA GLU A 85 8.13 -5.18 5.71
C GLU A 85 7.56 -3.90 5.09
N LEU A 86 7.97 -3.55 3.87
CA LEU A 86 7.43 -2.41 3.14
C LEU A 86 5.91 -2.51 2.97
N LEU A 87 5.41 -3.67 2.56
CA LEU A 87 3.99 -3.89 2.33
C LEU A 87 3.17 -3.85 3.62
N GLN A 88 3.75 -4.22 4.78
CA GLN A 88 3.10 -4.05 6.07
C GLN A 88 2.80 -2.58 6.40
N TYR A 89 3.59 -1.64 5.87
CA TYR A 89 3.33 -0.20 6.02
C TYR A 89 2.21 0.32 5.11
N MET A 90 1.75 -0.44 4.11
CA MET A 90 0.64 -0.01 3.24
C MET A 90 -0.69 0.00 3.97
N ARG A 91 -0.91 -0.93 4.90
CA ARG A 91 -2.14 -0.99 5.70
C ARG A 91 -2.33 0.27 6.57
N PRO A 92 -1.39 0.65 7.45
CA PRO A 92 -1.57 1.85 8.26
C PRO A 92 -1.63 3.13 7.41
N LEU A 93 -0.98 3.15 6.24
CA LEU A 93 -1.08 4.26 5.31
C LEU A 93 -2.49 4.35 4.68
N GLY A 94 -3.04 3.23 4.21
CA GLY A 94 -4.41 3.15 3.71
C GLY A 94 -5.46 3.51 4.77
N ASP A 95 -5.28 3.05 6.01
CA ASP A 95 -6.16 3.41 7.14
C ASP A 95 -6.11 4.91 7.44
N SER A 96 -4.94 5.54 7.33
CA SER A 96 -4.79 6.99 7.46
C SER A 96 -5.59 7.73 6.38
N PHE A 97 -5.54 7.28 5.12
CA PHE A 97 -6.33 7.89 4.04
C PHE A 97 -7.84 7.68 4.23
N ARG A 98 -8.28 6.50 4.70
CA ARG A 98 -9.69 6.26 5.03
C ARG A 98 -10.19 7.19 6.13
N ARG A 99 -9.42 7.39 7.19
CA ARG A 99 -9.78 8.37 8.25
C ARG A 99 -9.85 9.79 7.72
N GLN A 100 -8.97 10.18 6.81
CA GLN A 100 -9.05 11.49 6.16
C GLN A 100 -10.27 11.63 5.24
N LEU A 101 -10.78 10.52 4.69
CA LEU A 101 -12.00 10.46 3.88
C LEU A 101 -13.26 10.63 4.74
N GLU A 102 -13.22 10.18 6.00
CA GLU A 102 -14.30 10.35 6.97
C GLU A 102 -14.42 11.80 7.48
N ALA A 103 -13.39 12.62 7.27
CA ALA A 103 -13.42 14.03 7.66
C ALA A 103 -14.35 14.84 6.73
N PRO A 104 -15.27 15.66 7.27
CA PRO A 104 -16.18 16.48 6.46
C PRO A 104 -15.42 17.41 5.52
N THR A 105 -15.76 17.38 4.23
CA THR A 105 -15.19 18.27 3.22
C THR A 105 -16.11 18.35 1.99
N ASP A 106 -16.20 19.53 1.38
CA ASP A 106 -16.88 19.73 0.10
C ASP A 106 -15.91 19.65 -1.11
N ASP A 107 -14.61 19.46 -0.85
CA ASP A 107 -13.59 19.33 -1.89
C ASP A 107 -13.71 17.95 -2.57
N ARG A 108 -14.42 17.92 -3.70
CA ARG A 108 -14.57 16.71 -4.51
C ARG A 108 -13.24 16.13 -4.96
N LYS A 109 -12.25 16.98 -5.25
CA LYS A 109 -10.95 16.51 -5.73
C LYS A 109 -10.18 15.82 -4.62
N ARG A 110 -10.28 16.35 -3.39
CA ARG A 110 -9.75 15.70 -2.19
C ARG A 110 -10.35 14.31 -2.00
N ILE A 111 -11.67 14.16 -2.14
CA ILE A 111 -12.37 12.87 -2.01
C ILE A 111 -11.86 11.87 -3.06
N GLU A 112 -11.80 12.26 -4.34
CA GLU A 112 -11.29 11.43 -5.43
C GLU A 112 -9.85 10.96 -5.18
N LEU A 113 -8.98 11.88 -4.75
CA LEU A 113 -7.58 11.59 -4.47
C LEU A 113 -7.44 10.62 -3.29
N LEU A 114 -8.18 10.82 -2.21
CA LEU A 114 -8.17 9.91 -1.06
C LEU A 114 -8.67 8.51 -1.44
N GLN A 115 -9.77 8.40 -2.21
CA GLN A 115 -10.26 7.12 -2.70
C GLN A 115 -9.23 6.41 -3.60
N ASN A 116 -8.57 7.16 -4.48
CA ASN A 116 -7.52 6.63 -5.34
C ASN A 116 -6.32 6.14 -4.51
N MET A 117 -5.85 6.92 -3.54
CA MET A 117 -4.73 6.52 -2.67
C MET A 117 -5.06 5.29 -1.83
N VAL A 118 -6.29 5.17 -1.30
CA VAL A 118 -6.75 3.94 -0.62
C VAL A 118 -6.65 2.75 -1.57
N ARG A 119 -7.19 2.87 -2.79
CA ARG A 119 -7.12 1.81 -3.81
C ARG A 119 -5.67 1.42 -4.12
N MET A 120 -4.78 2.40 -4.33
CA MET A 120 -3.36 2.15 -4.63
C MET A 120 -2.66 1.41 -3.48
N THR A 121 -2.93 1.78 -2.22
CA THR A 121 -2.37 1.04 -1.06
C THR A 121 -2.89 -0.39 -0.93
N GLU A 122 -4.14 -0.65 -1.34
CA GLU A 122 -4.71 -2.01 -1.37
C GLU A 122 -4.13 -2.84 -2.52
N GLN A 123 -3.96 -2.23 -3.71
CA GLN A 123 -3.36 -2.88 -4.87
C GLN A 123 -1.90 -3.26 -4.59
N LEU A 124 -1.13 -2.40 -3.94
CA LEU A 124 0.25 -2.72 -3.53
C LEU A 124 0.30 -3.92 -2.57
N GLN A 125 -0.62 -4.01 -1.60
CA GLN A 125 -0.71 -5.16 -0.68
C GLN A 125 -1.07 -6.48 -1.37
N ARG A 126 -1.63 -6.41 -2.57
CA ARG A 126 -2.05 -7.56 -3.38
C ARG A 126 -1.36 -7.52 -4.75
N PHE A 127 -0.14 -7.01 -4.80
CA PHE A 127 0.58 -6.83 -6.05
C PHE A 127 0.75 -8.19 -6.74
N ASP A 128 0.12 -8.36 -7.90
CA ASP A 128 0.15 -9.61 -8.67
C ASP A 128 1.02 -9.49 -9.94
N GLY A 129 1.75 -8.39 -10.12
CA GLY A 129 2.56 -8.09 -11.30
C GLY A 129 2.13 -6.80 -12.03
N PRO A 130 2.75 -6.48 -13.17
CA PRO A 130 2.29 -5.36 -14.01
C PRO A 130 0.82 -5.58 -14.40
N GLU A 131 0.01 -4.51 -14.43
CA GLU A 131 -1.30 -4.59 -15.05
C GLU A 131 -1.12 -5.14 -16.46
N LYS A 132 -1.82 -6.23 -16.78
CA LYS A 132 -1.84 -6.73 -18.16
C LYS A 132 -2.23 -5.54 -19.04
N PRO A 133 -1.49 -5.25 -20.13
CA PRO A 133 -1.95 -4.27 -21.08
C PRO A 133 -3.36 -4.68 -21.48
N SER A 134 -4.33 -3.80 -21.26
CA SER A 134 -5.65 -3.97 -21.84
C SER A 134 -5.42 -3.91 -23.35
N ASP A 135 -5.58 -5.04 -24.02
CA ASP A 135 -5.49 -5.12 -25.49
C ASP A 135 -6.46 -4.07 -26.09
N PRO A 136 -6.00 -3.26 -27.06
CA PRO A 136 -6.80 -2.20 -27.70
C PRO A 136 -8.00 -2.72 -28.50
#